data_AF-A0A392PRY9-F1
#
_entry.id   AF-A0A392PRY9-F1
#
_cell.length_a   1.000
_cell.length_b   1.000
_cell.length_c   1.000
_cell.angle_alpha   90.00
_cell.angle_beta   90.00
_cell.angle_gamma   90.00
#
_symmetry.space_group_name_H-M   'P 1'
#
loop_
_entity.id
_entity.type
_entity.pdbx_description
1 polymer ?
#
loop_
_entity_poly.entity_id
_entity_poly.type
_entity_poly.pdbx_seq_one_letter_code
_entity_poly.pdbx_strand_id
1 'polypeptide(L)'
;MAANVDNPLVSTLKLILVYFLIGAISTVFLFTRSLLVVALGLQSSKYLFSQLMNSLFRAPMSFYDSTPLGRILSRVSSDMSIMDLDIPFSLTFAVGGTIVFYSSLT
;
A
#
# COMPACT_ATOMS: atom_id res chain seq x y z
N MET A 1 38.57 -10.81 -36.69
CA MET A 1 37.26 -10.79 -35.99
C MET A 1 37.39 -10.21 -34.56
N ALA A 2 38.26 -9.21 -34.36
CA ALA A 2 38.67 -8.70 -33.04
C ALA A 2 38.92 -7.17 -33.06
N ALA A 3 38.17 -6.42 -33.87
CA ALA A 3 38.38 -4.97 -34.07
C ALA A 3 37.19 -4.09 -33.64
N ASN A 4 36.23 -4.63 -32.88
CA ASN A 4 35.04 -3.88 -32.43
C ASN A 4 34.85 -3.86 -30.90
N VAL A 5 35.89 -4.21 -30.14
CA VAL A 5 35.82 -4.32 -28.67
C VAL A 5 36.19 -3.04 -27.92
N ASP A 6 36.76 -2.03 -28.59
CA ASP A 6 37.27 -0.81 -27.96
C ASP A 6 36.54 0.46 -28.40
N ASN A 7 35.22 0.40 -28.58
CA ASN A 7 34.40 1.61 -28.74
C ASN A 7 33.93 2.07 -27.35
N PRO A 8 34.56 3.07 -26.70
CA PRO A 8 34.15 3.54 -25.38
C PRO A 8 32.68 3.99 -25.36
N LEU A 9 32.14 4.43 -26.50
CA LEU A 9 30.74 4.76 -26.67
C LEU A 9 29.79 3.58 -26.45
N VAL A 10 30.16 2.36 -26.88
CA VAL A 10 29.32 1.16 -26.70
C VAL A 10 29.27 0.76 -25.23
N SER A 11 30.37 0.92 -24.49
CA SER A 11 30.41 0.69 -23.05
C SER A 11 29.52 1.67 -22.28
N THR A 12 29.58 2.96 -22.61
CA THR A 12 28.74 4.00 -22.02
C THR A 12 27.25 3.80 -22.32
N LEU A 13 26.90 3.48 -23.57
CA LEU A 13 25.51 3.18 -23.94
C LEU A 13 24.98 1.94 -23.21
N LYS A 14 25.81 0.90 -23.04
CA LYS A 14 25.42 -0.31 -22.31
C LYS A 14 25.14 -0.01 -20.83
N LEU A 15 25.96 0.84 -20.19
CA LEU A 15 25.71 1.29 -18.81
C LEU A 15 24.40 2.08 -18.70
N ILE A 16 24.19 3.07 -19.57
CA ILE A 16 22.96 3.88 -19.59
C ILE A 16 21.73 2.99 -19.74
N LEU A 17 21.78 2.02 -20.65
CA LEU A 17 20.66 1.10 -20.90
C LEU A 17 20.36 0.23 -19.68
N VAL A 18 21.40 -0.28 -18.99
CA VAL A 18 21.22 -1.08 -17.77
C VAL A 18 20.62 -0.24 -16.64
N TYR A 19 21.13 0.96 -16.37
CA TYR A 19 20.58 1.85 -15.34
C TYR A 19 19.15 2.28 -15.65
N PHE A 20 18.83 2.55 -16.92
CA PHE A 20 17.48 2.87 -17.36
C PHE A 20 16.51 1.70 -17.11
N LEU A 21 16.90 0.47 -17.45
CA LEU A 21 16.07 -0.72 -17.20
C LEU A 21 15.84 -0.95 -15.71
N ILE A 22 16.88 -0.81 -14.88
CA ILE A 22 16.77 -0.93 -13.41
C ILE A 22 15.79 0.12 -12.87
N GLY A 23 15.92 1.37 -13.33
CA GLY A 23 15.02 2.46 -12.95
C GLY A 23 13.57 2.16 -13.35
N ALA A 24 13.34 1.76 -14.60
CA ALA A 24 12.01 1.44 -15.10
C ALA A 24 11.34 0.31 -14.32
N ILE A 25 12.07 -0.79 -14.04
CA ILE A 25 11.58 -1.91 -13.24
C ILE A 25 11.25 -1.44 -11.81
N SER A 26 12.11 -0.62 -11.21
CA SER A 26 11.90 -0.08 -9.86
C SER A 26 10.64 0.79 -9.78
N THR A 27 10.42 1.66 -10.78
CA THR A 27 9.21 2.50 -10.84
C THR A 27 7.95 1.66 -10.97
N VAL A 28 7.95 0.65 -11.86
CA VAL A 28 6.79 -0.25 -12.03
C VAL A 28 6.49 -1.03 -10.75
N PHE A 29 7.53 -1.49 -10.06
CA PHE A 29 7.39 -2.19 -8.78
C PHE A 29 6.75 -1.30 -7.70
N LEU A 30 7.25 -0.06 -7.54
CA LEU A 30 6.69 0.90 -6.59
C LEU A 30 5.24 1.26 -6.92
N PHE A 31 4.93 1.43 -8.20
CA PHE A 31 3.57 1.72 -8.66
C PHE A 31 2.60 0.56 -8.35
N THR A 32 3.00 -0.67 -8.67
CA THR A 32 2.21 -1.88 -8.40
C THR A 32 1.97 -2.05 -6.90
N ARG A 33 2.99 -1.83 -6.07
CA ARG A 33 2.88 -1.86 -4.62
C ARG A 33 1.84 -0.85 -4.11
N SER A 34 1.88 0.40 -4.60
CA SER A 34 0.92 1.43 -4.22
C SER A 34 -0.53 1.01 -4.55
N LEU A 35 -0.75 0.51 -5.77
CA LEU A 35 -2.06 0.02 -6.19
C LEU A 35 -2.56 -1.15 -5.33
N LEU A 36 -1.69 -2.11 -5.01
CA LEU A 36 -2.05 -3.26 -4.16
C LEU A 36 -2.46 -2.82 -2.76
N VAL A 37 -1.70 -1.89 -2.14
CA VAL A 37 -2.01 -1.38 -0.80
C VAL A 37 -3.39 -0.70 -0.79
N VAL A 38 -3.68 0.14 -1.78
CA VAL A 38 -4.97 0.82 -1.90
C VAL A 38 -6.10 -0.19 -2.15
N ALA A 39 -5.90 -1.16 -3.05
CA ALA A 39 -6.90 -2.17 -3.36
C ALA A 39 -7.25 -3.04 -2.14
N LEU A 40 -6.25 -3.49 -1.39
CA LEU A 40 -6.42 -4.27 -0.16
C LEU A 40 -7.09 -3.45 0.95
N GLY A 41 -6.73 -2.17 1.09
CA GLY A 41 -7.39 -1.25 2.02
C GLY A 41 -8.88 -1.12 1.74
N LEU A 42 -9.24 -0.81 0.50
CA LEU A 42 -10.64 -0.68 0.08
C LEU A 42 -11.43 -1.98 0.25
N GLN A 43 -10.82 -3.13 -0.05
CA GLN A 43 -11.46 -4.43 0.14
C GLN A 43 -11.72 -4.73 1.62
N SER A 44 -10.75 -4.44 2.48
CA SER A 44 -10.85 -4.65 3.94
C SER A 44 -11.90 -3.75 4.56
N SER A 45 -11.91 -2.47 4.18
CA SER A 45 -12.88 -1.45 4.58
C SER A 45 -14.32 -1.89 4.25
N LYS A 46 -14.57 -2.33 3.01
CA LYS A 46 -15.89 -2.88 2.61
C LYS A 46 -16.32 -4.10 3.41
N TYR A 47 -15.40 -5.04 3.65
CA TYR A 47 -15.70 -6.26 4.40
C TYR A 47 -16.10 -5.93 5.85
N LEU A 48 -15.32 -5.07 6.52
CA LEU A 48 -15.59 -4.67 7.90
C LEU A 48 -16.89 -3.89 8.04
N PHE A 49 -17.19 -3.01 7.07
CA PHE A 49 -18.49 -2.31 7.04
C PHE A 49 -19.67 -3.27 6.91
N SER A 50 -19.58 -4.24 5.99
CA SER A 50 -20.64 -5.24 5.82
C SER A 50 -20.83 -6.10 7.07
N GLN A 51 -19.72 -6.50 7.73
CA GLN A 51 -19.78 -7.30 8.95
C GLN A 51 -20.40 -6.51 10.10
N LEU A 52 -20.02 -5.24 10.26
CA LEU A 52 -20.58 -4.36 11.27
C LEU A 52 -22.08 -4.13 11.03
N MET A 53 -22.48 -3.83 9.79
CA MET A 53 -23.88 -3.62 9.44
C MET A 53 -24.74 -4.85 9.78
N ASN A 54 -24.24 -6.04 9.48
CA ASN A 54 -24.92 -7.30 9.78
C ASN A 54 -25.04 -7.56 11.29
N SER A 55 -23.99 -7.23 12.06
CA SER A 55 -24.02 -7.26 13.53
C SER A 55 -25.04 -6.27 14.10
N LEU A 56 -25.10 -5.06 13.52
CA LEU A 56 -26.02 -4.02 13.93
C LEU A 56 -27.47 -4.51 13.77
N PHE A 57 -27.85 -5.01 12.60
CA PHE A 57 -29.21 -5.52 12.36
C PHE A 57 -29.63 -6.68 13.28
N ARG A 58 -28.67 -7.40 13.86
CA ARG A 58 -28.92 -8.47 14.83
C ARG A 58 -28.96 -8.00 16.29
N ALA A 59 -28.65 -6.74 16.56
CA ALA A 59 -28.65 -6.20 17.91
C ALA A 59 -30.08 -6.03 18.45
N PRO A 60 -30.32 -6.35 19.74
CA PRO A 60 -31.63 -6.17 20.36
C PRO A 60 -31.99 -4.69 20.50
N MET A 61 -33.30 -4.39 20.54
CA MET A 61 -33.81 -3.00 20.57
C MET A 61 -33.24 -2.17 21.74
N SER A 62 -32.92 -2.80 22.88
CA SER A 62 -32.33 -2.16 24.05
C SER A 62 -30.94 -1.55 23.81
N PHE A 63 -30.19 -2.06 22.82
CA PHE A 63 -28.90 -1.51 22.43
C PHE A 63 -29.04 -0.14 21.73
N TYR A 64 -30.14 0.05 20.99
CA TYR A 64 -30.41 1.30 20.28
C TYR A 64 -30.92 2.42 21.21
N ASP A 65 -31.58 2.09 22.32
CA ASP A 65 -31.97 3.07 23.34
C ASP A 65 -30.77 3.58 24.15
N SER A 66 -29.75 2.74 24.37
CA SER A 66 -28.57 3.09 25.17
C SER A 66 -27.48 3.81 24.36
N THR A 67 -27.45 3.63 23.04
CA THR A 67 -26.49 4.27 22.14
C THR A 67 -27.17 4.79 20.88
N PRO A 68 -27.23 6.13 20.66
CA PRO A 68 -27.83 6.67 19.45
C PRO A 68 -27.03 6.20 18.23
N LEU A 69 -27.73 5.71 17.21
CA LEU A 69 -27.18 5.23 15.93
C LEU A 69 -26.16 6.19 15.32
N GLY A 70 -26.37 7.50 15.45
CA GLY A 70 -25.44 8.53 14.97
C GLY A 70 -24.05 8.47 15.62
N ARG A 71 -23.95 8.06 16.90
CA ARG A 71 -22.65 7.92 17.59
C ARG A 71 -21.90 6.67 17.14
N ILE A 72 -22.63 5.58 16.82
CA ILE A 72 -22.03 4.36 16.25
C ILE A 72 -21.51 4.65 14.85
N LEU A 73 -22.32 5.27 13.99
CA LEU A 73 -21.92 5.64 12.63
C LEU A 73 -20.75 6.63 12.62
N SER A 74 -20.74 7.60 13.54
CA SER A 74 -19.61 8.54 13.66
C SER A 74 -18.30 7.84 14.03
N ARG A 75 -18.34 6.84 14.92
CA ARG A 75 -17.15 6.04 15.29
C ARG A 75 -16.72 5.13 14.15
N VAL A 76 -17.66 4.43 13.52
CA VAL A 76 -17.36 3.56 12.37
C VAL A 76 -16.75 4.37 11.23
N SER A 77 -17.29 5.57 10.96
CA SER A 77 -16.74 6.46 9.94
C SER A 77 -15.32 6.93 10.28
N SER A 78 -15.02 7.25 11.55
CA SER A 78 -13.65 7.61 11.95
C SER A 78 -12.72 6.41 11.85
N ASP A 79 -13.16 5.24 12.32
CA ASP A 79 -12.35 4.02 12.33
C ASP A 79 -12.05 3.54 10.91
N MET A 80 -13.03 3.63 10.01
CA MET A 80 -12.88 3.34 8.59
C MET A 80 -11.92 4.32 7.91
N SER A 81 -12.00 5.61 8.25
CA SER A 81 -11.07 6.62 7.73
C SER A 81 -9.63 6.37 8.18
N ILE A 82 -9.42 5.93 9.43
CA ILE A 82 -8.10 5.55 9.94
C ILE A 82 -7.60 4.31 9.20
N MET A 83 -8.46 3.32 9.00
CA MET A 83 -8.11 2.09 8.30
C MET A 83 -7.73 2.34 6.83
N ASP A 84 -8.42 3.26 6.16
CA ASP A 84 -8.19 3.58 4.75
C ASP A 84 -6.97 4.50 4.53
N LEU A 85 -6.52 5.25 5.55
CA LEU A 85 -5.42 6.22 5.42
C LEU A 85 -4.18 5.83 6.24
N ASP A 86 -4.33 5.59 7.54
CA ASP A 86 -3.22 5.36 8.46
C ASP A 86 -2.58 3.99 8.28
N ILE A 87 -3.38 2.94 8.01
CA ILE A 87 -2.84 1.59 7.82
C ILE A 87 -1.97 1.51 6.55
N PRO A 88 -2.44 1.96 5.36
CA PRO A 88 -1.60 2.06 4.16
C PRO A 88 -0.32 2.85 4.38
N PHE A 89 -0.42 3.99 5.07
CA PHE A 89 0.71 4.86 5.36
C PHE A 89 1.72 4.14 6.25
N SER A 90 1.29 3.66 7.42
CA SER A 90 2.14 2.96 8.39
C SER A 90 2.81 1.71 7.79
N LEU A 91 2.07 0.94 6.99
CA LEU A 91 2.60 -0.22 6.27
C LEU A 91 3.65 0.22 5.23
N THR A 92 3.42 1.36 4.58
CA THR A 92 4.37 1.90 3.60
C THR A 92 5.68 2.30 4.25
N PHE A 93 5.64 2.96 5.41
CA PHE A 93 6.82 3.33 6.20
C PHE A 93 7.55 2.11 6.76
N ALA A 94 6.83 1.13 7.31
CA ALA A 94 7.44 -0.07 7.87
C ALA A 94 8.21 -0.87 6.80
N VAL A 95 7.59 -1.08 5.64
CA VAL A 95 8.26 -1.77 4.51
C VAL A 95 9.41 -0.93 3.96
N GLY A 96 9.27 0.40 3.85
CA GLY A 96 10.37 1.27 3.44
C GLY A 96 11.56 1.22 4.41
N GLY A 97 11.28 1.32 5.71
CA GLY A 97 12.29 1.30 6.78
C GLY A 97 13.04 -0.04 6.86
N THR A 98 12.34 -1.16 6.72
CA THR A 98 12.98 -2.48 6.67
C THR A 98 13.88 -2.63 5.46
N ILE A 99 13.46 -2.18 4.27
CA ILE A 99 14.31 -2.18 3.06
C ILE A 99 15.59 -1.36 3.28
N VAL A 100 15.48 -0.16 3.85
CA VAL A 100 16.65 0.69 4.15
C VAL A 100 17.56 0.04 5.18
N PHE A 101 16.99 -0.57 6.22
CA PHE A 101 17.76 -1.30 7.23
C PHE A 101 18.58 -2.43 6.59
N TYR A 102 17.97 -3.26 5.74
CA TYR A 102 18.70 -4.30 5.02
C TYR A 102 19.79 -3.75 4.10
N SER A 103 19.51 -2.65 3.39
CA SER A 103 20.50 -1.98 2.52
C SER A 103 21.65 -1.35 3.30
N SER A 104 21.45 -0.98 4.57
CA SER A 104 22.50 -0.43 5.43
C SER A 104 23.36 -1.49 6.12
N LEU A 105 22.82 -2.73 6.22
CA LEU A 105 23.49 -3.87 6.84
C LEU A 105 24.33 -4.68 5.84
N THR A 106 24.01 -4.57 4.54
CA THR A 106 24.74 -5.20 3.42
C THR A 106 25.79 -4.25 2.86
#